data_AF-A0A2J8AFD9-F1
#
_entry.id   AF-A0A2J8AFD9-F1
#
_cell.length_a   1.000
_cell.length_b   1.000
_cell.length_c   1.000
_cell.angle_alpha   90.00
_cell.angle_beta   90.00
_cell.angle_gamma   90.00
#
_symmetry.space_group_name_H-M   'P 1'
#
loop_
_entity.id
_entity.type
_entity.pdbx_description
1 polymer ?
#
loop_
_entity_poly.entity_id
_entity_poly.type
_entity_poly.pdbx_seq_one_letter_code
_entity_poly.pdbx_strand_id
1 'polypeptide(L)'
;MSGLVGRVWSLFHEHILLAPDYFRDSASREAALQPLLLLLASDGGGGGGEEAPYYDVAVRVAGGGVMGQAQAVRTALARALLVRRPQLAAKAGGLAALARWDGRVVERKKPGRAGARAGFTWVKR
;
A
#
# COMPACT_ATOMS: atom_id res chain seq x y z
N MET A 1 9.41 -47.46 -4.33
CA MET A 1 8.13 -47.22 -3.61
C MET A 1 8.11 -45.76 -3.18
N SER A 2 7.73 -44.89 -4.12
CA SER A 2 7.60 -43.45 -3.96
C SER A 2 6.16 -43.15 -3.57
N GLY A 3 5.92 -42.75 -2.32
CA GLY A 3 4.59 -42.46 -1.84
C GLY A 3 4.64 -41.47 -0.70
N LEU A 4 3.97 -40.33 -0.90
CA LEU A 4 3.40 -39.49 0.15
C LEU A 4 4.38 -38.68 1.01
N VAL A 5 5.03 -37.69 0.40
CA VAL A 5 5.21 -36.38 1.07
C VAL A 5 4.62 -35.31 0.16
N GLY A 6 3.34 -35.49 -0.17
CA GLY A 6 2.55 -34.53 -0.91
C GLY A 6 2.10 -33.41 0.02
N ARG A 7 2.59 -32.20 -0.25
CA ARG A 7 1.87 -30.93 -0.06
C ARG A 7 1.37 -30.62 1.36
N VAL A 8 2.29 -30.28 2.26
CA VAL A 8 1.99 -29.37 3.40
C VAL A 8 2.45 -27.92 3.11
N TRP A 9 3.04 -27.68 1.94
CA TRP A 9 3.51 -26.36 1.49
C TRP A 9 2.42 -25.47 0.87
N SER A 10 1.17 -25.93 0.83
CA SER A 10 0.04 -25.20 0.21
C SER A 10 -0.74 -24.31 1.18
N LEU A 11 -0.58 -24.48 2.50
CA LEU A 11 -1.43 -23.79 3.49
C LEU A 11 -0.89 -22.43 3.95
N PHE A 12 0.32 -22.04 3.52
CA PHE A 12 0.90 -20.73 3.81
C PHE A 12 0.97 -19.79 2.59
N HIS A 13 0.56 -20.25 1.41
CA HIS A 13 0.64 -19.48 0.16
C HIS A 13 -0.60 -18.61 -0.13
N GLU A 14 -1.65 -18.64 0.71
CA GLU A 14 -2.88 -17.88 0.45
C GLU A 14 -2.95 -16.50 1.14
N HIS A 15 -1.93 -16.10 1.90
CA HIS A 15 -1.97 -14.83 2.64
C HIS A 15 -1.42 -13.60 1.90
N ILE A 16 -0.97 -13.76 0.65
CA ILE A 16 -0.44 -12.64 -0.17
C ILE A 16 -1.31 -12.45 -1.41
N LEU A 17 -2.60 -12.33 -1.19
CA LEU A 17 -3.39 -11.33 -1.88
C LEU A 17 -3.99 -10.56 -0.72
N LEU A 18 -3.79 -9.23 -0.64
CA LEU A 18 -4.51 -8.36 0.32
C LEU A 18 -5.91 -8.91 0.55
N ALA A 19 -6.13 -9.56 1.70
CA ALA A 19 -7.22 -10.50 1.85
C ALA A 19 -8.50 -9.82 1.32
N PRO A 20 -9.17 -10.34 0.30
CA PRO A 20 -10.39 -9.72 -0.22
C PRO A 20 -11.42 -9.55 0.91
N ASP A 21 -11.32 -10.38 1.94
CA ASP A 21 -12.08 -10.30 3.18
C ASP A 21 -11.80 -9.03 4.00
N TYR A 22 -10.56 -8.50 3.96
CA TYR A 22 -10.16 -7.29 4.68
C TYR A 22 -10.35 -6.02 3.82
N PHE A 23 -9.76 -6.01 2.62
CA PHE A 23 -9.91 -4.91 1.67
C PHE A 23 -10.98 -5.25 0.63
N ARG A 24 -12.24 -5.06 1.02
CA ARG A 24 -13.39 -5.32 0.13
C ARG A 24 -13.35 -4.45 -1.13
N ASP A 25 -13.03 -3.16 -0.97
CA ASP A 25 -12.96 -2.21 -2.07
C ASP A 25 -11.76 -2.48 -2.99
N SER A 26 -11.99 -2.43 -4.31
CA SER A 26 -10.93 -2.56 -5.33
C SER A 26 -9.90 -1.44 -5.22
N ALA A 27 -10.35 -0.20 -5.01
CA ALA A 27 -9.48 0.97 -4.91
C ALA A 27 -8.47 0.86 -3.75
N SER A 28 -8.88 0.31 -2.60
CA SER A 28 -7.97 0.10 -1.47
C SER A 28 -6.94 -0.99 -1.77
N ARG A 29 -7.33 -2.06 -2.47
CA ARG A 29 -6.42 -3.13 -2.90
C ARG A 29 -5.38 -2.61 -3.89
N GLU A 30 -5.84 -1.89 -4.90
CA GLU A 30 -4.97 -1.27 -5.91
C GLU A 30 -3.98 -0.30 -5.27
N ALA A 31 -4.45 0.55 -4.33
CA ALA A 31 -3.58 1.47 -3.61
C ALA A 31 -2.47 0.72 -2.85
N ALA A 32 -2.80 -0.37 -2.14
CA ALA A 32 -1.80 -1.12 -1.38
C ALA A 32 -0.79 -1.85 -2.29
N LEU A 33 -1.21 -2.40 -3.43
CA LEU A 33 -0.34 -3.12 -4.38
C LEU A 33 0.42 -2.21 -5.35
N GLN A 34 0.03 -0.95 -5.47
CA GLN A 34 0.62 0.03 -6.39
C GLN A 34 2.16 -0.04 -6.50
N PRO A 35 2.95 -0.10 -5.40
CA PRO A 35 4.41 -0.19 -5.50
C PRO A 35 4.92 -1.46 -6.18
N LEU A 36 4.24 -2.60 -5.97
CA LEU A 36 4.60 -3.86 -6.61
C LEU A 36 4.23 -3.85 -8.10
N LEU A 37 3.08 -3.26 -8.45
CA LEU A 37 2.68 -3.09 -9.85
C LEU A 37 3.65 -2.20 -10.62
N LEU A 38 4.13 -1.11 -9.98
CA LEU A 38 5.15 -0.24 -10.57
C LEU A 38 6.49 -0.96 -10.74
N LEU A 39 6.88 -1.81 -9.79
CA LEU A 39 8.09 -2.62 -9.89
C LEU A 39 8.01 -3.58 -11.09
N LEU A 40 6.89 -4.29 -11.24
CA LEU A 40 6.66 -5.19 -12.38
C LEU A 40 6.69 -4.42 -13.71
N ALA A 41 6.09 -3.23 -13.76
CA ALA A 41 6.12 -2.38 -14.94
C ALA A 41 7.54 -1.88 -15.27
N SER A 42 8.39 -1.62 -14.26
CA SER A 42 9.78 -1.20 -14.49
C SER A 42 10.70 -2.34 -14.93
N ASP A 43 10.40 -3.58 -14.53
CA ASP A 43 11.19 -4.76 -14.86
C ASP A 43 10.78 -5.37 -16.23
N GLY A 44 9.61 -5.02 -16.79
CA GLY A 44 9.03 -5.61 -18.02
C GLY A 44 9.37 -4.95 -19.37
N GLY A 45 10.45 -4.16 -19.48
CA GLY A 45 10.75 -3.35 -20.66
C GLY A 45 12.05 -3.66 -21.44
N GLY A 46 12.78 -4.73 -21.11
CA GLY A 46 14.03 -5.06 -21.80
C GLY A 46 14.23 -6.57 -21.91
N GLY A 47 14.36 -7.09 -23.14
CA GLY A 47 14.40 -8.50 -23.47
C GLY A 47 15.62 -9.28 -22.94
N GLY A 48 15.58 -9.66 -21.66
CA GLY A 48 16.45 -10.68 -21.07
C GLY A 48 15.63 -11.49 -20.07
N GLY A 49 15.56 -12.82 -20.27
CA GLY A 49 14.76 -13.75 -19.47
C GLY A 49 15.28 -13.92 -18.05
N GLU A 50 15.08 -12.90 -17.20
CA GLU A 50 15.33 -12.98 -15.78
C GLU A 50 14.01 -13.29 -15.05
N GLU A 51 14.02 -14.32 -14.21
CA GLU A 51 12.84 -14.78 -13.48
C GLU A 51 12.25 -13.66 -12.63
N ALA A 52 10.93 -13.47 -12.70
CA ALA A 52 10.24 -12.46 -11.92
C ALA A 52 10.54 -12.67 -10.42
N PRO A 53 11.08 -11.67 -9.71
CA PRO A 53 11.44 -11.84 -8.30
C PRO A 53 10.18 -12.11 -7.46
N TYR A 54 10.15 -13.27 -6.80
CA TYR A 54 9.12 -13.59 -5.83
C TYR A 54 9.41 -12.88 -4.50
N TYR A 55 8.43 -12.14 -3.99
CA TYR A 55 8.52 -11.46 -2.71
C TYR A 55 7.46 -12.00 -1.76
N ASP A 56 7.90 -12.52 -0.61
CA ASP A 56 7.02 -12.79 0.52
C ASP A 56 6.82 -11.48 1.31
N VAL A 57 5.56 -11.10 1.54
CA VAL A 57 5.17 -9.81 2.11
C VAL A 57 4.21 -10.04 3.27
N ALA A 58 4.71 -9.83 4.48
CA ALA A 58 3.89 -9.83 5.70
C ALA A 58 3.78 -8.40 6.25
N VAL A 59 2.56 -7.88 6.40
CA VAL A 59 2.31 -6.53 6.91
C VAL A 59 1.29 -6.56 8.05
N ARG A 60 1.59 -5.84 9.13
CA ARG A 60 0.68 -5.63 10.27
C ARG A 60 0.26 -4.18 10.31
N VAL A 61 -1.04 -3.93 10.32
CA VAL A 61 -1.63 -2.58 10.42
C VAL A 61 -2.60 -2.54 11.60
N ALA A 62 -2.66 -1.40 12.28
CA ALA A 62 -3.55 -1.18 13.41
C ALA A 62 -4.03 0.28 13.44
N GLY A 63 -5.29 0.49 13.86
CA GLY A 63 -5.92 1.81 13.94
C GLY A 63 -6.34 2.40 12.59
N GLY A 64 -6.96 3.59 12.63
CA GLY A 64 -7.42 4.31 11.44
C GLY A 64 -8.62 3.65 10.74
N GLY A 65 -8.81 4.00 9.46
CA GLY A 65 -9.82 3.39 8.58
C GLY A 65 -9.17 2.64 7.41
N VAL A 66 -9.98 1.85 6.69
CA VAL A 66 -9.52 0.92 5.63
C VAL A 66 -8.63 1.60 4.59
N MET A 67 -9.04 2.77 4.07
CA MET A 67 -8.25 3.52 3.10
C MET A 67 -6.93 4.03 3.69
N GLY A 68 -6.93 4.52 4.93
CA GLY A 68 -5.71 4.97 5.60
C GLY A 68 -4.72 3.84 5.84
N GLN A 69 -5.23 2.65 6.18
CA GLN A 69 -4.41 1.45 6.32
C GLN A 69 -3.81 1.01 4.98
N ALA A 70 -4.59 1.00 3.89
CA ALA A 70 -4.09 0.67 2.56
C ALA A 70 -2.95 1.61 2.13
N GLN A 71 -3.10 2.92 2.39
CA GLN A 71 -2.07 3.91 2.11
C GLN A 71 -0.82 3.72 3.00
N ALA A 72 -0.99 3.31 4.26
CA ALA A 72 0.12 2.98 5.15
C ALA A 72 0.92 1.76 4.64
N VAL A 73 0.23 0.70 4.21
CA VAL A 73 0.85 -0.48 3.59
C VAL A 73 1.63 -0.07 2.33
N ARG A 74 1.01 0.72 1.46
CA ARG A 74 1.63 1.25 0.24
C ARG A 74 2.96 1.94 0.52
N THR A 75 2.97 2.86 1.48
CA THR A 75 4.18 3.63 1.83
C THR A 75 5.25 2.73 2.45
N ALA A 76 4.86 1.75 3.27
CA ALA A 76 5.78 0.78 3.86
C ALA A 76 6.46 -0.08 2.79
N LEU A 77 5.68 -0.60 1.83
CA LEU A 77 6.19 -1.38 0.70
C LEU A 77 7.12 -0.56 -0.19
N ALA A 78 6.73 0.67 -0.54
CA ALA A 78 7.57 1.55 -1.33
C ALA A 78 8.94 1.78 -0.66
N ARG A 79 8.96 2.01 0.66
CA ARG A 79 10.21 2.17 1.43
C ARG A 79 11.04 0.89 1.45
N ALA A 80 10.43 -0.27 1.69
CA ALA A 80 11.12 -1.55 1.69
C ALA A 80 11.79 -1.85 0.34
N LEU A 81 11.10 -1.56 -0.76
CA LEU A 81 11.64 -1.73 -2.12
C LEU A 81 12.81 -0.79 -2.40
N LEU A 82 12.74 0.48 -1.98
CA LEU A 82 13.84 1.44 -2.14
C LEU A 82 15.08 1.03 -1.36
N VAL A 83 14.92 0.46 -0.15
CA VAL A 83 16.04 -0.08 0.62
C VAL A 83 16.68 -1.28 -0.08
N ARG A 84 15.85 -2.18 -0.65
CA ARG A 84 16.35 -3.39 -1.32
C ARG A 84 17.04 -3.08 -2.65
N ARG A 85 16.51 -2.15 -3.43
CA ARG A 85 17.03 -1.76 -4.76
C ARG A 85 17.06 -0.22 -4.85
N PRO A 86 18.14 0.43 -4.38
CA PRO A 86 18.24 1.90 -4.44
C PRO A 86 18.21 2.45 -5.87
N GLN A 87 18.60 1.62 -6.85
CA GLN A 87 18.51 1.88 -8.29
C GLN A 87 17.11 2.32 -8.75
N LEU A 88 16.06 1.81 -8.09
CA LEU A 88 14.67 2.06 -8.44
C LEU A 88 14.21 3.47 -8.08
N ALA A 89 14.90 4.15 -7.16
CA ALA A 89 14.56 5.53 -6.80
C ALA A 89 14.63 6.47 -8.01
N ALA A 90 15.61 6.25 -8.91
CA ALA A 90 15.82 7.05 -10.10
C ALA A 90 14.99 6.56 -11.31
N LYS A 91 14.86 5.24 -11.47
CA LYS A 91 14.14 4.63 -12.60
C LYS A 91 12.62 4.70 -12.48
N ALA A 92 12.10 4.66 -11.25
CA ALA A 92 10.68 4.69 -10.97
C ALA A 92 10.34 5.94 -10.15
N GLY A 93 10.27 7.10 -10.82
CA GLY A 93 9.88 8.37 -10.19
C GLY A 93 8.56 8.28 -9.40
N GLY A 94 7.69 7.33 -9.76
CA GLY A 94 6.49 6.98 -8.99
C GLY A 94 6.78 6.40 -7.61
N LEU A 95 7.74 5.47 -7.46
CA LEU A 95 8.04 4.81 -6.18
C LEU A 95 8.57 5.80 -5.13
N ALA A 96 9.45 6.71 -5.55
CA ALA A 96 9.96 7.76 -4.66
C ALA A 96 8.84 8.70 -4.17
N ALA A 97 7.87 9.02 -5.04
CA ALA A 97 6.71 9.81 -4.65
C ALA A 97 5.78 9.06 -3.67
N LEU A 98 5.61 7.75 -3.84
CA LEU A 98 4.79 6.90 -2.95
C LEU A 98 5.43 6.66 -1.59
N ALA A 99 6.76 6.72 -1.49
CA ALA A 99 7.47 6.60 -0.22
C ALA A 99 7.36 7.85 0.68
N ARG A 100 6.92 8.98 0.10
CA ARG A 100 6.70 10.24 0.83
C ARG A 100 5.53 10.06 1.81
N TRP A 101 5.73 10.50 3.04
CA TRP A 101 4.68 10.49 4.05
C TRP A 101 3.61 11.55 3.75
N ASP A 102 2.33 11.18 3.82
CA ASP A 102 1.23 12.15 3.81
C ASP A 102 1.01 12.69 5.23
N GLY A 103 1.34 13.96 5.44
CA GLY A 103 1.21 14.65 6.72
C GLY A 103 -0.18 15.23 6.99
N ARG A 104 -1.18 14.96 6.14
CA ARG A 104 -2.55 15.42 6.35
C ARG A 104 -3.17 14.75 7.57
N VAL A 105 -3.60 15.56 8.53
CA VAL A 105 -4.31 15.11 9.74
C VAL A 105 -5.62 15.88 9.84
N VAL A 106 -6.66 15.23 10.37
CA VAL A 106 -7.98 15.86 10.56
C VAL A 106 -7.83 17.08 11.48
N GLU A 107 -8.16 18.27 10.96
CA GLU A 107 -8.14 19.50 11.75
C GLU A 107 -9.20 19.42 12.86
N ARG A 108 -8.82 19.75 14.09
CA ARG A 108 -9.74 19.76 15.23
C ARG A 108 -10.88 20.77 15.03
N LYS A 109 -12.01 20.52 15.69
CA LYS A 109 -13.09 21.51 15.80
C LYS A 109 -12.65 22.69 16.68
N LYS A 110 -12.90 23.91 16.21
CA LYS A 110 -12.65 25.16 16.97
C LYS A 110 -13.95 25.57 17.70
N PRO A 111 -13.88 26.10 18.93
CA PRO A 111 -15.07 26.56 19.65
C PRO A 111 -15.75 27.71 18.89
N GLY A 112 -17.07 27.81 19.02
CA GLY A 112 -17.87 28.81 18.29
C GLY A 112 -18.02 28.54 16.78
N ARG A 113 -17.62 27.35 16.30
CA ARG A 113 -17.80 26.91 14.91
C ARG A 113 -18.57 25.59 14.84
N ALA A 114 -19.31 25.40 13.75
CA ALA A 114 -20.06 24.16 13.49
C ALA A 114 -19.10 22.98 13.18
N GLY A 115 -18.01 23.24 12.45
CA GLY A 115 -16.95 22.28 12.12
C GLY A 115 -15.55 22.84 12.32
N ALA A 116 -14.52 22.20 11.75
CA ALA A 116 -13.14 22.68 11.83
C ALA A 116 -12.98 24.11 11.27
N ARG A 117 -13.67 24.40 10.15
CA ARG A 117 -13.68 25.72 9.51
C ARG A 117 -15.08 26.32 9.35
N ALA A 118 -16.11 25.48 9.25
CA ALA A 118 -17.49 25.92 9.04
C ALA A 118 -18.01 26.77 10.21
N GLY A 119 -18.30 28.04 9.95
CA GLY A 119 -18.93 28.96 10.89
C GLY A 119 -20.46 28.87 10.84
N PHE A 120 -21.14 29.42 11.85
CA PHE A 120 -22.57 29.66 11.77
C PHE A 120 -22.86 30.87 10.88
N THR A 121 -24.01 30.90 10.23
CA THR A 121 -24.45 32.05 9.42
C THR A 121 -24.54 33.29 10.30
N TRP A 122 -23.91 34.38 9.88
CA TRP A 122 -23.99 35.67 10.57
C TRP A 122 -25.28 36.39 10.20
N VAL A 123 -26.05 36.81 11.20
CA VAL A 123 -27.28 37.60 11.01
C VAL A 123 -26.95 39.06 11.26
N LYS A 124 -27.02 39.90 10.23
CA LYS A 124 -26.85 41.36 10.33
C LYS A 124 -28.06 41.95 11.06
N ARG A 125 -27.82 42.85 12.01
CA ARG A 125 -28.85 43.68 12.66
C ARG A 125 -28.77 45.10 12.13
#